data_AF-A0A382K283-F1
#
_entry.id   AF-A0A382K283-F1
#
_cell.length_a   1.000
_cell.length_b   1.000
_cell.length_c   1.000
_cell.angle_alpha   90.00
_cell.angle_beta   90.00
_cell.angle_gamma   90.00
#
_symmetry.space_group_name_H-M   'P 1'
#
loop_
_entity.id
_entity.type
_entity.pdbx_description
1 polymer ?
#
loop_
_entity_poly.entity_id
_entity_poly.type
_entity_poly.pdbx_seq_one_letter_code
_entity_poly.pdbx_strand_id
1 'polypeptide(L)'
;VPFNATNMIVQLTEMTGPVDVYIRKDQEPDIKSDPAVYDKSTIDADLANGEWDGSPPRGELHHGLNDSPPLSEGRWFVTTKNPDLLNDVDFHLKVIFEYDISLDNTIKLVSYEQEPIEDDIVNTSMLTVTNDFLVGSAEVGVRIDHPRIADLDLHLVSPQGTRLLLSENRGHTNINYGMTLTEETDTVPVLEDGFELADNDFIDDSVMFHSGWELDSGEVYVYRTGVDTPWQAHSGQQFVEMNGFEPGTISTNAVTEVDKTYRLSFAYAKNPDADEPLKMEVDIVGVTNLTVTASVEGANNTLSWGLQEVEFTAESTDTRIQFESLSDLDQAVMLDSVRLGEVTPATLYAVFSELENLASGSMKFGYAPYAKEEEQVLFSGFEDAPTGLVKINEIVDGWTVTNVNVRINKSSRAHSGTYYATLSQDSA
;
A
#
# COMPACT_ATOMS: atom_id res chain seq x y z
N VAL A 1 9.32 -33.74 17.83
CA VAL A 1 8.18 -33.03 17.22
C VAL A 1 8.31 -31.54 17.57
N PRO A 2 8.43 -30.67 16.55
CA PRO A 2 8.45 -29.22 16.74
C PRO A 2 7.14 -28.68 17.32
N PHE A 3 7.19 -27.47 17.87
CA PHE A 3 5.99 -26.76 18.34
C PHE A 3 5.02 -26.51 17.17
N ASN A 4 3.71 -26.59 17.42
CA ASN A 4 2.61 -26.42 16.44
C ASN A 4 2.59 -27.39 15.24
N ALA A 5 3.37 -28.48 15.25
CA ALA A 5 3.22 -29.52 14.24
C ALA A 5 1.83 -30.18 14.40
N THR A 6 1.11 -30.31 13.29
CA THR A 6 -0.25 -30.87 13.26
C THR A 6 -0.26 -32.33 12.85
N ASN A 7 0.70 -32.73 12.02
CA ASN A 7 0.98 -34.14 11.70
C ASN A 7 2.49 -34.43 11.77
N MET A 8 2.82 -35.63 12.24
CA MET A 8 4.10 -36.30 12.08
C MET A 8 3.89 -37.49 11.15
N ILE A 9 4.60 -37.51 10.02
CA ILE A 9 4.52 -38.59 9.04
C ILE A 9 5.86 -39.32 9.04
N VAL A 10 5.85 -40.59 9.42
CA VAL A 10 7.02 -41.48 9.29
C VAL A 10 6.92 -42.19 7.95
N GLN A 11 7.75 -41.78 6.99
CA GLN A 11 7.77 -42.29 5.64
C GLN A 11 8.92 -43.27 5.46
N LEU A 12 8.61 -44.47 4.95
CA LEU A 12 9.60 -45.43 4.49
C LEU A 12 9.50 -45.60 2.97
N THR A 13 10.65 -45.59 2.29
CA THR A 13 10.74 -45.77 0.83
C THR A 13 11.81 -46.79 0.46
N GLU A 14 11.75 -47.28 -0.79
CA GLU A 14 12.72 -48.24 -1.35
C GLU A 14 12.84 -49.52 -0.52
N MET A 15 11.72 -49.96 0.05
CA MET A 15 11.69 -51.12 0.93
C MET A 15 11.84 -52.41 0.14
N THR A 16 12.84 -53.23 0.51
CA THR A 16 13.05 -54.56 -0.10
C THR A 16 12.20 -55.67 0.54
N GLY A 17 11.57 -55.38 1.68
CA GLY A 17 10.69 -56.27 2.44
C GLY A 17 9.81 -55.50 3.45
N PRO A 18 8.95 -56.18 4.21
CA PRO A 18 8.08 -55.54 5.20
C PRO A 18 8.86 -54.95 6.37
N VAL A 19 8.39 -53.84 6.94
CA VAL A 19 8.98 -53.21 8.13
C VAL A 19 7.87 -52.69 9.04
N ASP A 20 7.85 -53.12 10.30
CA ASP A 20 6.96 -52.56 11.31
C ASP A 20 7.55 -51.24 11.85
N VAL A 21 6.72 -50.22 12.01
CA VAL A 21 7.10 -48.93 12.62
C VAL A 21 6.31 -48.73 13.90
N TYR A 22 6.99 -48.32 14.97
CA TYR A 22 6.40 -47.99 16.27
C TYR A 22 6.82 -46.57 16.64
N ILE A 23 5.89 -45.77 17.15
CA ILE A 23 6.19 -44.44 17.68
C ILE A 23 5.76 -44.33 19.14
N ARG A 24 6.52 -43.56 19.93
CA ARG A 24 6.18 -43.26 21.31
C ARG A 24 6.76 -41.93 21.80
N LYS A 25 5.99 -41.20 22.60
CA LYS A 25 6.39 -39.93 23.22
C LYS A 25 7.24 -40.17 24.48
N ASP A 26 8.26 -39.33 24.65
CA ASP A 26 9.17 -39.21 25.81
C ASP A 26 10.01 -40.45 26.16
N GLN A 27 9.66 -41.64 25.67
CA GLN A 27 10.37 -42.90 25.86
C GLN A 27 10.40 -43.72 24.57
N GLU A 28 11.44 -44.54 24.39
CA GLU A 28 11.49 -45.52 23.30
C GLU A 28 10.31 -46.51 23.42
N PRO A 29 9.70 -46.92 22.29
CA PRO A 29 8.78 -48.05 22.26
C PRO A 29 9.40 -49.30 22.90
N ASP A 30 8.70 -49.91 23.87
CA ASP A 30 9.10 -51.20 24.43
C ASP A 30 8.42 -52.31 23.65
N ILE A 31 9.04 -52.71 22.54
CA ILE A 31 8.52 -53.77 21.65
C ILE A 31 8.84 -55.20 22.14
N LYS A 32 9.52 -55.34 23.28
CA LYS A 32 9.88 -56.64 23.87
C LYS A 32 9.04 -56.99 25.09
N SER A 33 8.37 -56.02 25.71
CA SER A 33 7.40 -56.27 26.77
C SER A 33 6.14 -56.97 26.24
N ASP A 34 5.40 -57.61 27.15
CA ASP A 34 4.11 -58.24 26.85
C ASP A 34 3.04 -57.67 27.81
N PRO A 35 2.10 -56.81 27.32
CA PRO A 35 2.00 -56.34 25.93
C PRO A 35 3.13 -55.35 25.56
N ALA A 36 3.40 -55.20 24.27
CA ALA A 36 4.30 -54.17 23.76
C ALA A 36 3.75 -52.78 24.11
N VAL A 37 4.64 -51.83 24.43
CA VAL A 37 4.25 -50.47 24.84
C VAL A 37 4.71 -49.45 23.79
N TYR A 38 3.75 -48.87 23.09
CA TYR A 38 3.91 -47.85 22.05
C TYR A 38 2.65 -46.98 21.99
N ASP A 39 2.71 -45.85 21.29
CA ASP A 39 1.58 -44.94 21.12
C ASP A 39 0.82 -45.21 19.80
N LYS A 40 1.54 -45.51 18.72
CA LYS A 40 0.95 -45.92 17.43
C LYS A 40 1.92 -46.83 16.66
N SER A 41 1.38 -47.75 15.87
CA SER A 41 2.19 -48.66 15.05
C SER A 41 1.49 -49.10 13.77
N THR A 42 2.28 -49.47 12.76
CA THR A 42 1.78 -50.13 11.53
C THR A 42 1.17 -51.51 11.79
N ILE A 43 1.46 -52.16 12.93
CA ILE A 43 0.85 -53.46 13.26
C ILE A 43 -0.65 -53.34 13.59
N ASP A 44 -1.10 -52.13 13.94
CA ASP A 44 -2.50 -51.82 14.23
C ASP A 44 -3.22 -51.22 13.02
N ALA A 45 -2.60 -51.27 11.83
CA ALA A 45 -3.12 -50.64 10.63
C ALA A 45 -4.51 -51.18 10.25
N ASP A 46 -5.47 -50.26 10.12
CA ASP A 46 -6.78 -50.55 9.56
C ASP A 46 -6.72 -50.57 8.02
N LEU A 47 -6.44 -51.76 7.47
CA LEU A 47 -6.39 -52.01 6.03
C LEU A 47 -7.69 -51.66 5.31
N ALA A 48 -8.85 -51.68 5.98
CA ALA A 48 -10.12 -51.30 5.36
C ALA A 48 -10.22 -49.79 5.11
N ASN A 49 -9.52 -48.99 5.92
CA ASN A 49 -9.39 -47.54 5.77
C ASN A 49 -8.13 -47.14 4.99
N GLY A 50 -7.38 -48.10 4.44
CA GLY A 50 -6.20 -47.86 3.63
C GLY A 50 -4.97 -47.45 4.43
N GLU A 51 -4.94 -47.73 5.74
CA GLU A 51 -3.74 -47.52 6.54
C GLU A 51 -2.62 -48.47 6.11
N TRP A 52 -1.39 -47.97 6.20
CA TRP A 52 -0.22 -48.71 5.77
C TRP A 52 0.26 -49.68 6.86
N ASP A 53 0.35 -50.96 6.51
CA ASP A 53 0.69 -52.08 7.40
C ASP A 53 2.20 -52.41 7.43
N GLY A 54 3.05 -51.54 6.88
CA GLY A 54 4.48 -51.83 6.78
C GLY A 54 4.89 -52.55 5.49
N SER A 55 3.95 -52.80 4.57
CA SER A 55 4.24 -53.50 3.30
C SER A 55 5.08 -52.69 2.30
N PRO A 56 5.98 -53.34 1.54
CA PRO A 56 6.80 -52.68 0.51
C PRO A 56 5.97 -52.29 -0.73
N PRO A 57 6.49 -51.41 -1.63
CA PRO A 57 7.84 -50.85 -1.66
C PRO A 57 7.99 -49.51 -0.93
N ARG A 58 6.90 -48.94 -0.42
CA ARG A 58 6.84 -47.66 0.29
C ARG A 58 5.57 -47.55 1.10
N GLY A 59 5.61 -46.73 2.14
CA GLY A 59 4.40 -46.28 2.81
C GLY A 59 4.70 -45.31 3.94
N GLU A 60 3.63 -44.92 4.62
CA GLU A 60 3.64 -43.80 5.56
C GLU A 60 2.78 -44.12 6.78
N LEU A 61 3.34 -43.93 7.97
CA LEU A 61 2.60 -43.92 9.22
C LEU A 61 2.33 -42.46 9.62
N HIS A 62 1.05 -42.08 9.59
CA HIS A 62 0.59 -40.74 9.93
C HIS A 62 0.20 -40.66 11.41
N HIS A 63 0.69 -39.65 12.13
CA HIS A 63 0.32 -39.37 13.51
C HIS A 63 -0.02 -37.90 13.72
N GLY A 64 -1.24 -37.58 14.13
CA GLY A 64 -1.74 -36.20 14.18
C GLY A 64 -2.49 -35.84 15.47
N LEU A 65 -3.08 -34.65 15.48
CA LEU A 65 -3.81 -34.10 16.65
C LEU A 65 -5.04 -34.93 17.08
N ASN A 66 -5.59 -35.75 16.18
CA ASN A 66 -6.77 -36.57 16.45
C ASN A 66 -6.43 -37.99 16.92
N ASP A 67 -5.15 -38.35 16.98
CA ASP A 67 -4.73 -39.64 17.51
C ASP A 67 -4.73 -39.66 19.06
N SER A 68 -4.49 -40.85 19.64
CA SER A 68 -4.43 -41.04 21.09
C SER A 68 -3.11 -41.72 21.49
N PRO A 69 -2.21 -41.05 22.23
CA PRO A 69 -2.29 -39.65 22.63
C PRO A 69 -2.22 -38.69 21.42
N PRO A 70 -2.81 -37.47 21.52
CA PRO A 70 -2.66 -36.46 20.49
C PRO A 70 -1.18 -36.10 20.26
N LEU A 71 -0.83 -35.85 19.00
CA LEU A 71 0.48 -35.29 18.67
C LEU A 71 0.71 -34.02 19.49
N SER A 72 1.89 -33.90 20.07
CA SER A 72 2.28 -32.79 20.92
C SER A 72 3.77 -32.53 20.83
N GLU A 73 4.20 -31.31 21.16
CA GLU A 73 5.62 -30.96 21.12
C GLU A 73 6.47 -31.86 22.03
N GLY A 74 7.76 -31.94 21.69
CA GLY A 74 8.76 -32.62 22.51
C GLY A 74 9.42 -33.81 21.82
N ARG A 75 9.96 -34.73 22.63
CA ARG A 75 10.74 -35.86 22.14
C ARG A 75 9.82 -37.02 21.78
N TRP A 76 9.98 -37.51 20.57
CA TRP A 76 9.29 -38.71 20.07
C TRP A 76 10.33 -39.67 19.53
N PHE A 77 10.13 -40.94 19.79
CA PHE A 77 10.99 -42.03 19.33
C PHE A 77 10.28 -42.78 18.22
N VAL A 78 11.00 -43.04 17.14
CA VAL A 78 10.57 -43.88 16.02
C VAL A 78 11.43 -45.14 16.04
N THR A 79 10.80 -46.31 16.18
CA THR A 79 11.48 -47.60 16.21
C THR A 79 10.97 -48.47 15.08
N THR A 80 11.90 -49.02 14.30
CA THR A 80 11.59 -49.95 13.21
C THR A 80 11.94 -51.38 13.60
N LYS A 81 11.14 -52.35 13.15
CA LYS A 81 11.40 -53.77 13.35
C LYS A 81 11.23 -54.51 12.02
N ASN A 82 12.21 -55.32 11.64
CA ASN A 82 12.04 -56.29 10.57
C ASN A 82 11.21 -57.47 11.11
N PRO A 83 9.97 -57.72 10.62
CA PRO A 83 9.17 -58.86 11.03
C PRO A 83 9.62 -60.17 10.38
N ASP A 84 10.41 -60.11 9.29
CA ASP A 84 11.03 -61.27 8.67
C ASP A 84 12.30 -61.68 9.45
N LEU A 85 12.34 -62.93 9.88
CA LEU A 85 13.45 -63.50 10.65
C LEU A 85 14.51 -64.19 9.75
N LEU A 86 14.23 -64.32 8.45
CA LEU A 86 15.05 -65.08 7.50
C LEU A 86 15.74 -64.19 6.46
N ASN A 87 15.17 -63.03 6.15
CA ASN A 87 15.71 -62.11 5.14
C ASN A 87 16.03 -60.74 5.73
N ASP A 88 17.14 -60.16 5.27
CA ASP A 88 17.47 -58.77 5.55
C ASP A 88 16.56 -57.83 4.74
N VAL A 89 16.27 -56.65 5.30
CA VAL A 89 15.44 -55.62 4.68
C VAL A 89 16.21 -54.29 4.63
N ASP A 90 16.23 -53.68 3.46
CA ASP A 90 16.78 -52.35 3.20
C ASP A 90 15.61 -51.37 2.99
N PHE A 91 15.74 -50.16 3.52
CA PHE A 91 14.76 -49.07 3.37
C PHE A 91 15.41 -47.72 3.69
N HIS A 92 14.78 -46.64 3.22
CA HIS A 92 15.08 -45.28 3.62
C HIS A 92 13.99 -44.74 4.53
N LEU A 93 14.36 -44.12 5.65
CA LEU A 93 13.44 -43.52 6.61
C LEU A 93 13.54 -41.99 6.61
N LYS A 94 12.38 -41.34 6.51
CA LYS A 94 12.23 -39.89 6.60
C LYS A 94 11.08 -39.57 7.55
N VAL A 95 11.25 -38.56 8.39
CA VAL A 95 10.16 -38.01 9.22
C VAL A 95 9.80 -36.63 8.68
N ILE A 96 8.53 -36.43 8.37
CA ILE A 96 7.97 -35.18 7.84
C ILE A 96 7.05 -34.59 8.91
N PHE A 97 7.15 -33.29 9.15
CA PHE A 97 6.20 -32.57 10.00
C PHE A 97 5.37 -31.64 9.11
N GLU A 98 4.06 -31.72 9.26
CA GLU A 98 3.14 -30.77 8.65
C GLU A 98 2.66 -29.78 9.72
N TYR A 99 2.32 -28.59 9.28
CA TYR A 99 1.86 -27.49 10.11
C TYR A 99 0.57 -26.95 9.50
N ASP A 100 -0.40 -26.60 10.34
CA ASP A 100 -1.55 -25.82 9.92
C ASP A 100 -1.18 -24.33 10.02
N ILE A 101 -0.92 -23.71 8.88
CA ILE A 101 -0.73 -22.27 8.75
C ILE A 101 -2.10 -21.61 8.62
N SER A 102 -2.86 -21.57 9.71
CA SER A 102 -4.10 -20.79 9.73
C SER A 102 -3.76 -19.31 9.52
N LEU A 103 -4.25 -18.74 8.41
CA LEU A 103 -4.17 -17.31 8.09
C LEU A 103 -5.09 -16.46 9.00
N ASP A 104 -5.93 -17.09 9.82
CA ASP A 104 -6.89 -16.39 10.69
C ASP A 104 -6.19 -15.68 11.86
N ASN A 105 -4.96 -16.09 12.21
CA ASN A 105 -4.14 -15.42 13.21
C ASN A 105 -3.13 -14.47 12.54
N THR A 106 -3.54 -13.22 12.33
CA THR A 106 -2.65 -12.14 11.90
C THR A 106 -2.23 -11.27 13.08
N ILE A 107 -0.97 -10.81 13.08
CA ILE A 107 -0.47 -9.83 14.05
C ILE A 107 -0.08 -8.58 13.28
N LYS A 108 -0.67 -7.44 13.64
CA LYS A 108 -0.28 -6.13 13.10
C LYS A 108 0.71 -5.46 14.06
N LEU A 109 1.86 -5.08 13.54
CA LEU A 109 2.89 -4.34 14.26
C LEU A 109 3.07 -2.98 13.58
N VAL A 110 3.23 -1.91 14.38
CA VAL A 110 3.35 -0.53 13.89
C VAL A 110 4.46 0.17 14.66
N SER A 111 5.26 1.00 14.00
CA SER A 111 6.26 1.84 14.65
C SER A 111 5.60 2.95 15.47
N TYR A 112 6.21 3.33 16.59
CA TYR A 112 5.61 4.30 17.52
C TYR A 112 5.80 5.75 17.08
N GLU A 113 6.96 6.09 16.50
CA GLU A 113 7.31 7.45 16.09
C GLU A 113 8.12 7.45 14.78
N GLN A 114 8.24 8.62 14.16
CA GLN A 114 9.10 8.82 12.99
C GLN A 114 10.57 8.84 13.42
N GLU A 115 11.40 8.09 12.72
CA GLU A 115 12.84 8.03 12.95
C GLU A 115 13.57 8.82 11.85
N PRO A 116 14.52 9.72 12.18
CA PRO A 116 15.35 10.37 11.18
C PRO A 116 16.22 9.34 10.45
N ILE A 117 16.38 9.53 9.14
CA ILE A 117 17.37 8.78 8.35
C ILE A 117 18.64 9.62 8.33
N GLU A 118 19.75 9.02 8.75
CA GLU A 118 21.05 9.68 8.75
C GLU A 118 21.74 9.46 7.40
N ASP A 119 22.57 10.42 6.99
CA ASP A 119 23.27 10.36 5.71
C ASP A 119 24.41 9.32 5.73
N ASP A 120 24.61 8.63 4.61
CA ASP A 120 25.68 7.64 4.40
C ASP A 120 25.81 6.52 5.46
N ILE A 121 24.71 6.14 6.13
CA ILE A 121 24.71 5.11 7.19
C ILE A 121 23.53 4.14 7.09
N VAL A 122 23.69 2.96 7.68
CA VAL A 122 22.61 1.97 7.80
C VAL A 122 21.74 2.32 9.01
N ASN A 123 20.53 2.80 8.76
CA ASN A 123 19.50 2.97 9.78
C ASN A 123 18.75 1.65 10.01
N THR A 124 18.46 1.32 11.27
CA THR A 124 17.69 0.12 11.65
C THR A 124 16.48 0.53 12.46
N SER A 125 15.29 0.23 11.92
CA SER A 125 14.03 0.35 12.66
C SER A 125 13.61 -1.03 13.17
N MET A 126 13.15 -1.12 14.43
CA MET A 126 12.85 -2.39 15.09
C MET A 126 11.40 -2.47 15.54
N LEU A 127 10.72 -3.56 15.15
CA LEU A 127 9.43 -3.96 15.68
C LEU A 127 9.62 -5.16 16.60
N THR A 128 9.12 -5.07 17.83
CA THR A 128 9.24 -6.16 18.80
C THR A 128 8.16 -7.21 18.54
N VAL A 129 8.59 -8.44 18.24
CA VAL A 129 7.71 -9.61 18.13
C VAL A 129 7.74 -10.35 19.46
N THR A 130 6.61 -10.39 20.17
CA THR A 130 6.52 -10.97 21.53
C THR A 130 6.22 -12.47 21.56
N ASN A 131 5.91 -13.06 20.41
CA ASN A 131 5.45 -14.44 20.28
C ASN A 131 6.29 -15.18 19.24
N ASP A 132 6.67 -16.42 19.54
CA ASP A 132 7.35 -17.30 18.59
C ASP A 132 6.30 -18.07 17.77
N PHE A 133 6.26 -17.82 16.46
CA PHE A 133 5.38 -18.54 15.52
C PHE A 133 6.06 -18.69 14.14
N LEU A 134 5.62 -19.72 13.39
CA LEU A 134 5.99 -19.87 11.98
C LEU A 134 5.26 -18.79 11.17
N VAL A 135 6.01 -18.02 10.40
CA VAL A 135 5.46 -16.98 9.52
C VAL A 135 5.11 -17.62 8.18
N GLY A 136 3.81 -17.80 7.93
CA GLY A 136 3.29 -18.30 6.66
C GLY A 136 3.20 -17.22 5.58
N SER A 137 2.97 -15.97 5.99
CA SER A 137 3.05 -14.80 5.11
C SER A 137 3.44 -13.52 5.84
N ALA A 138 3.95 -12.53 5.09
CA ALA A 138 4.29 -11.22 5.62
C ALA A 138 3.87 -10.08 4.68
N GLU A 139 3.23 -9.07 5.25
CA GLU A 139 2.97 -7.78 4.61
C GLU A 139 3.78 -6.70 5.32
N VAL A 140 4.61 -5.99 4.56
CA VAL A 140 5.48 -4.95 5.09
C VAL A 140 5.04 -3.60 4.54
N GLY A 141 4.52 -2.74 5.42
CA GLY A 141 4.21 -1.35 5.10
C GLY A 141 5.38 -0.42 5.43
N VAL A 142 5.80 0.41 4.49
CA VAL A 142 6.86 1.42 4.69
C VAL A 142 6.37 2.82 4.36
N ARG A 143 6.63 3.78 5.26
CA ARG A 143 6.45 5.21 5.05
C ARG A 143 7.78 5.91 5.30
N ILE A 144 8.37 6.48 4.27
CA ILE A 144 9.67 7.18 4.33
C ILE A 144 9.57 8.46 3.51
N ASP A 145 10.01 9.58 4.08
CA ASP A 145 10.33 10.81 3.35
C ASP A 145 11.84 10.87 3.11
N HIS A 146 12.25 11.07 1.86
CA HIS A 146 13.65 11.17 1.48
C HIS A 146 13.81 12.10 0.27
N PRO A 147 14.85 12.97 0.18
CA PRO A 147 15.05 13.83 -0.98
C PRO A 147 15.10 13.09 -2.32
N ARG A 148 15.43 11.79 -2.29
CA ARG A 148 15.40 10.89 -3.44
C ARG A 148 15.37 9.42 -3.01
N ILE A 149 14.25 8.72 -3.18
CA ILE A 149 14.15 7.32 -2.73
C ILE A 149 15.05 6.34 -3.49
N ALA A 150 15.59 6.76 -4.65
CA ALA A 150 16.55 5.97 -5.42
C ALA A 150 17.91 5.80 -4.71
N ASP A 151 18.16 6.57 -3.65
CA ASP A 151 19.37 6.45 -2.84
C ASP A 151 19.20 5.43 -1.70
N LEU A 152 18.01 4.81 -1.56
CA LEU A 152 17.67 3.90 -0.46
C LEU A 152 17.61 2.43 -0.89
N ASP A 153 18.14 1.57 -0.03
CA ASP A 153 18.02 0.11 -0.10
C ASP A 153 17.32 -0.44 1.15
N LEU A 154 16.12 -0.99 0.97
CA LEU A 154 15.26 -1.47 2.05
C LEU A 154 15.35 -2.98 2.21
N HIS A 155 15.56 -3.43 3.46
CA HIS A 155 15.62 -4.84 3.79
C HIS A 155 14.77 -5.17 5.02
N LEU A 156 14.01 -6.26 4.93
CA LEU A 156 13.37 -6.88 6.08
C LEU A 156 14.35 -7.87 6.71
N VAL A 157 14.56 -7.76 8.02
CA VAL A 157 15.39 -8.70 8.78
C VAL A 157 14.53 -9.40 9.83
N SER A 158 14.45 -10.73 9.78
CA SER A 158 13.72 -11.53 10.77
C SER A 158 14.50 -11.64 12.09
N PRO A 159 13.85 -11.98 13.22
CA PRO A 159 14.54 -12.24 14.50
C PRO A 159 15.62 -13.33 14.43
N GLN A 160 15.54 -14.22 13.43
CA GLN A 160 16.50 -15.30 13.20
C GLN A 160 17.69 -14.85 12.33
N GLY A 161 17.69 -13.59 11.87
CA GLY A 161 18.74 -13.01 11.02
C GLY A 161 18.54 -13.21 9.52
N THR A 162 17.41 -13.77 9.09
CA THR A 162 17.09 -13.88 7.65
C THR A 162 16.85 -12.48 7.10
N ARG A 163 17.57 -12.12 6.02
CA ARG A 163 17.49 -10.81 5.38
C ARG A 163 16.84 -10.94 4.00
N LEU A 164 15.71 -10.26 3.80
CA LEU A 164 15.03 -10.13 2.51
C LEU A 164 15.21 -8.71 1.97
N LEU A 165 15.53 -8.59 0.67
CA LEU A 165 15.50 -7.32 -0.05
C LEU A 165 14.05 -6.96 -0.40
N LEU A 166 13.61 -5.75 -0.03
CA LEU A 166 12.28 -5.22 -0.36
C LEU A 166 12.32 -4.27 -1.55
N SER A 167 13.30 -3.36 -1.56
CA SER A 167 13.50 -2.37 -2.61
C SER A 167 14.95 -1.93 -2.66
N GLU A 168 15.48 -1.69 -3.85
CA GLU A 168 16.83 -1.16 -4.08
C GLU A 168 16.83 -0.21 -5.28
N ASN A 169 17.51 0.94 -5.15
CA ASN A 169 17.75 1.85 -6.27
C ASN A 169 16.50 2.19 -7.10
N ARG A 170 15.34 2.39 -6.44
CA ARG A 170 14.03 2.61 -7.10
C ARG A 170 13.54 4.05 -6.96
N GLY A 171 12.73 4.50 -7.92
CA GLY A 171 11.90 5.70 -7.74
C GLY A 171 12.31 6.96 -8.52
N HIS A 172 13.42 6.97 -9.25
CA HIS A 172 13.82 8.09 -10.13
C HIS A 172 13.84 9.47 -9.42
N THR A 173 12.77 10.25 -9.55
CA THR A 173 12.56 11.59 -8.96
C THR A 173 11.57 11.57 -7.79
N ASN A 174 11.03 10.42 -7.43
CA ASN A 174 10.15 10.26 -6.29
C ASN A 174 10.94 10.52 -4.99
N ILE A 175 10.23 11.09 -4.02
CA ILE A 175 10.81 11.55 -2.75
C ILE A 175 10.19 10.83 -1.54
N ASN A 176 9.34 9.83 -1.78
CA ASN A 176 8.62 9.16 -0.72
C ASN A 176 8.28 7.69 -1.02
N TYR A 177 8.39 6.86 0.01
CA TYR A 177 7.63 5.61 0.12
C TYR A 177 6.39 5.88 0.96
N GLY A 178 5.24 5.39 0.49
CA GLY A 178 3.96 5.75 1.09
C GLY A 178 3.65 7.25 0.95
N MET A 179 2.54 7.67 1.53
CA MET A 179 2.10 9.05 1.52
C MET A 179 1.25 9.29 2.76
N THR A 180 1.42 10.43 3.40
CA THR A 180 0.43 10.89 4.37
C THR A 180 -0.62 11.65 3.58
N LEU A 181 -1.82 11.09 3.48
CA LEU A 181 -2.98 11.81 3.00
C LEU A 181 -3.73 12.37 4.21
N THR A 182 -4.43 13.46 4.00
CA THR A 182 -5.36 14.05 4.96
C THR A 182 -6.76 13.83 4.41
N GLU A 183 -7.42 12.83 4.97
CA GLU A 183 -8.83 12.59 4.65
C GLU A 183 -9.68 13.49 5.54
N GLU A 184 -10.69 14.14 4.94
CA GLU A 184 -11.71 14.79 5.75
C GLU A 184 -12.39 13.73 6.58
N THR A 185 -12.53 14.01 7.86
CA THR A 185 -13.40 13.19 8.69
C THR A 185 -14.83 13.33 8.16
N ASP A 186 -15.64 12.28 8.24
CA ASP A 186 -17.09 12.29 7.91
C ASP A 186 -17.92 13.22 8.84
N THR A 187 -17.28 14.16 9.53
CA THR A 187 -17.86 15.13 10.44
C THR A 187 -18.30 16.38 9.68
N VAL A 188 -19.34 17.04 10.18
CA VAL A 188 -19.76 18.36 9.70
C VAL A 188 -18.58 19.34 9.82
N PRO A 189 -18.36 20.22 8.82
CA PRO A 189 -17.31 21.25 8.90
C PRO A 189 -17.45 22.07 10.19
N VAL A 190 -16.29 22.44 10.77
CA VAL A 190 -16.22 23.31 11.94
C VAL A 190 -16.71 24.72 11.59
N LEU A 191 -16.39 25.16 10.38
CA LEU A 191 -16.81 26.42 9.78
C LEU A 191 -17.13 26.16 8.31
N GLU A 192 -18.21 26.74 7.81
CA GLU A 192 -18.52 26.79 6.38
C GLU A 192 -19.38 28.05 6.12
N ASP A 193 -18.85 29.00 5.36
CA ASP A 193 -19.54 30.23 5.02
C ASP A 193 -19.15 30.73 3.61
N GLY A 194 -20.17 30.99 2.79
CA GLY A 194 -20.06 31.59 1.46
C GLY A 194 -20.52 33.06 1.43
N PHE A 195 -20.75 33.68 2.60
CA PHE A 195 -21.23 35.06 2.75
C PHE A 195 -22.67 35.31 2.27
N GLU A 196 -23.48 34.25 2.19
CA GLU A 196 -24.87 34.29 1.71
C GLU A 196 -25.85 35.07 2.61
N LEU A 197 -25.42 35.43 3.82
CA LEU A 197 -26.21 36.21 4.76
C LEU A 197 -25.83 37.69 4.77
N ALA A 198 -24.68 38.04 4.20
CA ALA A 198 -24.16 39.39 4.25
C ALA A 198 -25.02 40.35 3.41
N ASP A 199 -25.10 41.60 3.85
CA ASP A 199 -25.74 42.65 3.07
C ASP A 199 -24.98 42.83 1.75
N ASN A 200 -25.70 42.88 0.63
CA ASN A 200 -25.12 43.12 -0.69
C ASN A 200 -24.82 44.62 -0.85
N ASP A 201 -23.79 45.09 -0.17
CA ASP A 201 -23.36 46.49 -0.07
C ASP A 201 -21.87 46.56 0.33
N PHE A 202 -21.38 47.79 0.47
CA PHE A 202 -20.17 48.08 1.22
C PHE A 202 -20.35 47.67 2.68
N ILE A 203 -19.44 46.83 3.18
CA ILE A 203 -19.40 46.40 4.57
C ILE A 203 -18.39 47.26 5.32
N ASP A 204 -18.88 48.21 6.11
CA ASP A 204 -18.10 49.09 6.99
C ASP A 204 -18.34 48.81 8.49
N ASP A 205 -19.23 47.87 8.80
CA ASP A 205 -19.51 47.36 10.15
C ASP A 205 -19.69 45.84 10.12
N SER A 206 -19.10 45.14 11.10
CA SER A 206 -19.16 43.68 11.23
C SER A 206 -20.60 43.14 11.27
N VAL A 207 -21.56 43.92 11.79
CA VAL A 207 -22.95 43.47 11.87
C VAL A 207 -23.59 43.21 10.51
N MET A 208 -23.05 43.79 9.43
CA MET A 208 -23.58 43.66 8.07
C MET A 208 -23.24 42.31 7.41
N PHE A 209 -22.32 41.53 7.98
CA PHE A 209 -22.11 40.16 7.54
C PHE A 209 -23.26 39.22 7.92
N HIS A 210 -24.03 39.56 8.98
CA HIS A 210 -25.09 38.72 9.56
C HIS A 210 -24.65 37.28 9.87
N SER A 211 -23.34 37.07 10.04
CA SER A 211 -22.70 35.80 10.34
C SER A 211 -21.56 36.03 11.34
N GLY A 212 -20.71 35.02 11.58
CA GLY A 212 -19.63 35.07 12.57
C GLY A 212 -18.36 35.81 12.13
N TRP A 213 -18.46 36.67 11.11
CA TRP A 213 -17.32 37.43 10.57
C TRP A 213 -17.22 38.82 11.20
N GLU A 214 -15.99 39.24 11.46
CA GLU A 214 -15.62 40.55 11.97
C GLU A 214 -14.86 41.32 10.89
N LEU A 215 -15.15 42.61 10.77
CA LEU A 215 -14.36 43.58 10.00
C LEU A 215 -13.32 44.18 10.94
N ASP A 216 -12.06 43.79 10.77
CA ASP A 216 -10.95 44.21 11.63
C ASP A 216 -10.44 45.61 11.26
N SER A 217 -10.37 45.91 9.96
CA SER A 217 -9.97 47.21 9.41
C SER A 217 -10.38 47.39 7.96
N GLY A 218 -10.37 48.64 7.48
CA GLY A 218 -10.77 49.01 6.12
C GLY A 218 -12.23 48.70 5.86
N GLU A 219 -12.55 48.33 4.62
CA GLU A 219 -13.89 47.91 4.20
C GLU A 219 -13.77 46.76 3.19
N VAL A 220 -14.85 45.98 3.05
CA VAL A 220 -14.99 45.00 1.96
C VAL A 220 -16.30 45.24 1.22
N TYR A 221 -16.41 44.76 -0.02
CA TYR A 221 -17.67 44.82 -0.77
C TYR A 221 -18.25 43.42 -0.93
N VAL A 222 -19.53 43.23 -0.62
CA VAL A 222 -20.22 41.96 -0.89
C VAL A 222 -21.04 42.10 -2.16
N TYR A 223 -20.76 41.26 -3.14
CA TYR A 223 -21.52 41.18 -4.38
C TYR A 223 -22.56 40.09 -4.34
N ARG A 224 -23.70 40.36 -4.99
CA ARG A 224 -24.71 39.36 -5.31
C ARG A 224 -24.79 39.12 -6.81
N THR A 225 -24.66 37.84 -7.16
CA THR A 225 -24.75 37.33 -8.53
C THR A 225 -25.99 37.83 -9.24
N GLY A 226 -25.79 38.52 -10.38
CA GLY A 226 -26.87 38.98 -11.25
C GLY A 226 -27.63 40.21 -10.75
N VAL A 227 -27.17 40.87 -9.68
CA VAL A 227 -27.73 42.14 -9.19
C VAL A 227 -26.84 43.30 -9.61
N ASP A 228 -25.69 43.46 -8.95
CA ASP A 228 -24.80 44.61 -9.16
C ASP A 228 -23.59 44.29 -10.04
N THR A 229 -23.45 43.02 -10.43
CA THR A 229 -22.34 42.53 -11.23
C THR A 229 -22.76 41.38 -12.16
N PRO A 230 -22.14 41.26 -13.36
CA PRO A 230 -22.28 40.06 -14.20
C PRO A 230 -21.53 38.84 -13.62
N TRP A 231 -20.68 39.03 -12.62
CA TRP A 231 -19.88 37.98 -12.01
C TRP A 231 -20.75 36.96 -11.27
N GLN A 232 -20.26 35.71 -11.21
CA GLN A 232 -20.94 34.59 -10.57
C GLN A 232 -20.14 34.18 -9.34
N ALA A 233 -20.84 34.00 -8.23
CA ALA A 233 -20.29 33.41 -7.01
C ALA A 233 -19.76 31.99 -7.28
N HIS A 234 -18.76 31.56 -6.50
CA HIS A 234 -18.27 30.19 -6.52
C HIS A 234 -19.28 29.25 -5.86
N SER A 235 -19.84 29.65 -4.72
CA SER A 235 -20.94 28.97 -4.04
C SER A 235 -22.12 29.91 -3.85
N GLY A 236 -23.33 29.35 -3.75
CA GLY A 236 -24.52 30.16 -3.50
C GLY A 236 -24.75 31.29 -4.52
N GLN A 237 -24.92 32.51 -4.04
CA GLN A 237 -25.21 33.72 -4.82
C GLN A 237 -24.35 34.92 -4.43
N GLN A 238 -23.64 34.91 -3.30
CA GLN A 238 -22.85 36.03 -2.81
C GLN A 238 -21.37 35.68 -2.65
N PHE A 239 -20.53 36.70 -2.72
CA PHE A 239 -19.08 36.59 -2.50
C PHE A 239 -18.53 37.97 -2.10
N VAL A 240 -17.33 37.97 -1.53
CA VAL A 240 -16.67 39.18 -1.01
C VAL A 240 -15.56 39.62 -1.97
N GLU A 241 -15.48 40.92 -2.25
CA GLU A 241 -14.25 41.56 -2.70
C GLU A 241 -13.53 42.15 -1.48
N MET A 242 -12.26 41.82 -1.32
CA MET A 242 -11.50 42.14 -0.11
C MET A 242 -11.14 43.62 0.07
N ASN A 243 -11.61 44.49 -0.83
CA ASN A 243 -11.57 45.95 -0.68
C ASN A 243 -12.97 46.53 -0.93
N GLY A 244 -13.30 47.59 -0.20
CA GLY A 244 -14.38 48.51 -0.54
C GLY A 244 -13.84 49.80 -1.17
N PHE A 245 -13.08 50.57 -0.38
CA PHE A 245 -12.32 51.75 -0.84
C PHE A 245 -10.88 51.73 -0.31
N GLU A 246 -10.69 51.24 0.92
CA GLU A 246 -9.37 50.95 1.47
C GLU A 246 -9.17 49.42 1.58
N PRO A 247 -7.92 48.94 1.74
CA PRO A 247 -7.65 47.52 1.93
C PRO A 247 -8.42 46.95 3.13
N GLY A 248 -9.25 45.95 2.88
CA GLY A 248 -10.07 45.31 3.91
C GLY A 248 -9.32 44.23 4.67
N THR A 249 -9.68 44.05 5.93
CA THR A 249 -9.26 42.92 6.76
C THR A 249 -10.46 42.35 7.47
N ILE A 250 -10.74 41.06 7.26
CA ILE A 250 -11.84 40.36 7.93
C ILE A 250 -11.31 39.15 8.68
N SER A 251 -11.96 38.80 9.78
CA SER A 251 -11.62 37.60 10.53
C SER A 251 -12.84 36.85 11.04
N THR A 252 -12.64 35.58 11.37
CA THR A 252 -13.63 34.77 12.07
C THR A 252 -12.94 33.78 13.00
N ASN A 253 -13.72 33.21 13.91
CA ASN A 253 -13.26 32.30 14.93
C ASN A 253 -13.91 30.92 14.72
N ALA A 254 -13.08 29.87 14.77
CA ALA A 254 -13.52 28.50 14.65
C ALA A 254 -13.20 27.71 15.92
N VAL A 255 -14.20 27.01 16.46
CA VAL A 255 -14.05 26.16 17.64
C VAL A 255 -13.27 24.90 17.25
N THR A 256 -11.99 24.86 17.63
CA THR A 256 -11.05 23.78 17.32
C THR A 256 -10.67 23.02 18.60
N GLU A 257 -9.95 21.92 18.44
CA GLU A 257 -9.32 21.19 19.55
C GLU A 257 -7.80 21.21 19.39
N VAL A 258 -7.09 21.51 20.47
CA VAL A 258 -5.62 21.53 20.50
C VAL A 258 -5.07 20.16 20.05
N ASP A 259 -3.99 20.19 19.26
CA ASP A 259 -3.30 19.03 18.68
C ASP A 259 -4.09 18.25 17.61
N LYS A 260 -5.27 18.72 17.20
CA LYS A 260 -5.96 18.19 16.01
C LYS A 260 -5.54 18.93 14.74
N THR A 261 -5.55 18.21 13.62
CA THR A 261 -5.26 18.77 12.30
C THR A 261 -6.54 19.21 11.61
N TYR A 262 -6.50 20.38 11.00
CA TYR A 262 -7.59 20.97 10.24
C TYR A 262 -7.12 21.39 8.85
N ARG A 263 -8.05 21.42 7.90
CA ARG A 263 -7.85 21.99 6.57
C ARG A 263 -8.78 23.16 6.37
N LEU A 264 -8.19 24.35 6.17
CA LEU A 264 -8.86 25.55 5.70
C LEU A 264 -8.88 25.50 4.17
N SER A 265 -10.06 25.55 3.56
CA SER A 265 -10.25 25.68 2.12
C SER A 265 -11.07 26.92 1.81
N PHE A 266 -10.72 27.66 0.75
CA PHE A 266 -11.51 28.80 0.28
C PHE A 266 -11.34 29.01 -1.22
N ALA A 267 -12.36 29.57 -1.85
CA ALA A 267 -12.31 29.99 -3.24
C ALA A 267 -11.79 31.42 -3.34
N TYR A 268 -10.90 31.66 -4.30
CA TYR A 268 -10.38 32.99 -4.58
C TYR A 268 -10.34 33.28 -6.07
N ALA A 269 -10.52 34.54 -6.46
CA ALA A 269 -10.36 34.97 -7.84
C ALA A 269 -9.74 36.36 -7.93
N LYS A 270 -9.16 36.66 -9.09
CA LYS A 270 -8.72 38.02 -9.40
C LYS A 270 -9.96 38.84 -9.81
N ASN A 271 -10.11 40.06 -9.29
CA ASN A 271 -11.07 41.00 -9.88
C ASN A 271 -10.73 41.19 -11.39
N PRO A 272 -11.67 40.92 -12.32
CA PRO A 272 -11.40 40.99 -13.76
C PRO A 272 -11.06 42.39 -14.28
N ASP A 273 -11.42 43.43 -13.53
CA ASP A 273 -11.14 44.82 -13.90
C ASP A 273 -9.73 45.27 -13.49
N ALA A 274 -8.98 44.47 -12.73
CA ALA A 274 -7.61 44.79 -12.35
C ALA A 274 -6.61 44.47 -13.46
N ASP A 275 -5.65 45.38 -13.72
CA ASP A 275 -4.59 45.15 -14.72
C ASP A 275 -3.51 44.19 -14.21
N GLU A 276 -3.17 44.25 -12.92
CA GLU A 276 -2.08 43.49 -12.31
C GLU A 276 -2.61 42.36 -11.40
N PRO A 277 -1.80 41.32 -11.10
CA PRO A 277 -2.17 40.32 -10.10
C PRO A 277 -2.44 40.94 -8.72
N LEU A 278 -3.48 40.46 -8.07
CA LEU A 278 -3.92 40.93 -6.75
C LEU A 278 -3.45 39.96 -5.66
N LYS A 279 -3.26 40.46 -4.45
CA LYS A 279 -2.73 39.66 -3.34
C LYS A 279 -3.53 39.84 -2.07
N MET A 280 -3.57 38.78 -1.28
CA MET A 280 -4.20 38.73 0.04
C MET A 280 -3.33 37.89 0.96
N GLU A 281 -3.14 38.33 2.19
CA GLU A 281 -2.56 37.54 3.27
C GLU A 281 -3.65 36.75 3.98
N VAL A 282 -3.37 35.48 4.26
CA VAL A 282 -4.23 34.59 5.04
C VAL A 282 -3.44 34.20 6.28
N ASP A 283 -3.89 34.66 7.45
CA ASP A 283 -3.27 34.38 8.73
C ASP A 283 -4.17 33.46 9.57
N ILE A 284 -3.62 32.31 9.93
CA ILE A 284 -4.20 31.41 10.93
C ILE A 284 -3.44 31.71 12.21
N VAL A 285 -3.99 32.64 13.00
CA VAL A 285 -3.27 33.38 14.03
C VAL A 285 -2.56 32.43 14.99
N GLY A 286 -1.24 32.60 15.09
CA GLY A 286 -0.36 31.79 15.95
C GLY A 286 0.13 30.49 15.31
N VAL A 287 -0.34 30.13 14.12
CA VAL A 287 -0.01 28.85 13.47
C VAL A 287 0.73 29.03 12.15
N THR A 288 0.15 29.74 11.17
CA THR A 288 0.77 29.92 9.86
C THR A 288 0.22 31.13 9.12
N ASN A 289 1.02 31.73 8.24
CA ASN A 289 0.59 32.74 7.30
C ASN A 289 0.95 32.37 5.86
N LEU A 290 0.12 32.79 4.91
CA LEU A 290 0.32 32.54 3.49
C LEU A 290 -0.11 33.77 2.68
N THR A 291 0.70 34.15 1.70
CA THR A 291 0.28 35.12 0.68
C THR A 291 -0.35 34.40 -0.51
N VAL A 292 -1.63 34.65 -0.75
CA VAL A 292 -2.35 34.21 -1.95
C VAL A 292 -2.17 35.26 -3.04
N THR A 293 -1.81 34.81 -4.26
CA THR A 293 -1.73 35.69 -5.44
C THR A 293 -2.78 35.26 -6.47
N ALA A 294 -3.72 36.16 -6.76
CA ALA A 294 -4.73 35.98 -7.78
C ALA A 294 -4.26 36.60 -9.10
N SER A 295 -3.86 35.76 -10.06
CA SER A 295 -3.30 36.18 -11.35
C SER A 295 -4.04 35.62 -12.57
N VAL A 296 -5.05 34.79 -12.35
CA VAL A 296 -5.75 34.09 -13.44
C VAL A 296 -6.86 34.97 -13.99
N GLU A 297 -6.79 35.27 -15.29
CA GLU A 297 -7.80 36.04 -16.01
C GLU A 297 -8.99 35.17 -16.41
N GLY A 298 -10.20 35.62 -16.12
CA GLY A 298 -11.41 34.99 -16.62
C GLY A 298 -11.79 35.48 -18.03
N ALA A 299 -12.37 34.59 -18.82
CA ALA A 299 -12.80 34.93 -20.17
C ALA A 299 -14.04 35.84 -20.13
N ASN A 300 -14.06 36.90 -20.95
CA ASN A 300 -15.18 37.84 -21.06
C ASN A 300 -15.53 38.56 -19.75
N ASN A 301 -14.53 39.02 -19.00
CA ASN A 301 -14.71 39.74 -17.74
C ASN A 301 -15.45 38.94 -16.66
N THR A 302 -15.18 37.64 -16.57
CA THR A 302 -15.77 36.74 -15.57
C THR A 302 -14.77 36.39 -14.48
N LEU A 303 -15.24 35.91 -13.33
CA LEU A 303 -14.37 35.39 -12.27
C LEU A 303 -13.87 33.99 -12.63
N SER A 304 -12.55 33.81 -12.57
CA SER A 304 -11.91 32.49 -12.67
C SER A 304 -11.52 32.03 -11.28
N TRP A 305 -12.46 31.39 -10.59
CA TRP A 305 -12.27 30.89 -9.23
C TRP A 305 -11.20 29.79 -9.20
N GLY A 306 -10.19 29.99 -8.36
CA GLY A 306 -9.28 28.96 -7.86
C GLY A 306 -9.67 28.53 -6.45
N LEU A 307 -9.16 27.39 -6.02
CA LEU A 307 -9.29 26.91 -4.63
C LEU A 307 -7.92 26.92 -3.99
N GLN A 308 -7.85 27.42 -2.76
CA GLN A 308 -6.67 27.33 -1.91
C GLN A 308 -6.99 26.43 -0.72
N GLU A 309 -6.06 25.55 -0.38
CA GLU A 309 -6.12 24.71 0.82
C GLU A 309 -4.89 24.96 1.69
N VAL A 310 -5.10 25.03 3.01
CA VAL A 310 -4.05 25.20 4.00
C VAL A 310 -4.33 24.24 5.15
N GLU A 311 -3.38 23.37 5.44
CA GLU A 311 -3.47 22.42 6.54
C GLU A 311 -2.64 22.89 7.73
N PHE A 312 -3.19 22.74 8.92
CA PHE A 312 -2.53 23.18 10.14
C PHE A 312 -2.97 22.35 11.35
N THR A 313 -2.13 22.33 12.38
CA THR A 313 -2.50 21.75 13.68
C THR A 313 -2.93 22.87 14.61
N ALA A 314 -4.10 22.74 15.23
CA ALA A 314 -4.61 23.79 16.11
C ALA A 314 -3.80 23.88 17.41
N GLU A 315 -3.36 25.09 17.76
CA GLU A 315 -2.64 25.38 19.01
C GLU A 315 -3.56 25.91 20.13
N SER A 316 -4.82 26.18 19.81
CA SER A 316 -5.83 26.67 20.75
C SER A 316 -7.18 25.99 20.49
N THR A 317 -8.15 26.20 21.38
CA THR A 317 -9.53 25.71 21.19
C THR A 317 -10.42 26.68 20.42
N ASP A 318 -9.87 27.82 20.00
CA ASP A 318 -10.57 28.91 19.34
C ASP A 318 -9.61 29.56 18.34
N THR A 319 -9.55 28.96 17.15
CA THR A 319 -8.61 29.38 16.11
C THR A 319 -9.19 30.57 15.35
N ARG A 320 -8.46 31.69 15.36
CA ARG A 320 -8.78 32.87 14.55
C ARG A 320 -8.18 32.75 13.15
N ILE A 321 -9.01 32.96 12.14
CA ILE A 321 -8.64 32.96 10.72
C ILE A 321 -8.88 34.37 10.19
N GLN A 322 -7.86 34.98 9.60
CA GLN A 322 -7.89 36.33 9.08
C GLN A 322 -7.52 36.36 7.61
N PHE A 323 -8.21 37.21 6.85
CA PHE A 323 -7.92 37.53 5.47
C PHE A 323 -7.67 39.04 5.37
N GLU A 324 -6.52 39.43 4.84
CA GLU A 324 -6.09 40.83 4.69
C GLU A 324 -5.74 41.10 3.22
N SER A 325 -6.39 42.09 2.62
CA SER A 325 -6.02 42.54 1.28
C SER A 325 -4.67 43.25 1.29
N LEU A 326 -3.83 42.93 0.31
CA LEU A 326 -2.56 43.62 0.07
C LEU A 326 -2.61 44.53 -1.17
N SER A 327 -3.82 44.83 -1.65
CA SER A 327 -4.04 45.69 -2.81
C SER A 327 -4.29 47.13 -2.37
N ASP A 328 -3.43 48.06 -2.79
CA ASP A 328 -3.63 49.51 -2.62
C ASP A 328 -4.60 50.10 -3.68
N LEU A 329 -5.25 49.26 -4.48
CA LEU A 329 -6.21 49.64 -5.52
C LEU A 329 -7.65 49.46 -5.02
N ASP A 330 -8.62 50.03 -5.72
CA ASP A 330 -10.04 49.72 -5.46
C ASP A 330 -10.35 48.24 -5.74
N GLN A 331 -9.61 47.59 -6.65
CA GLN A 331 -9.75 46.17 -6.98
C GLN A 331 -8.96 45.28 -6.02
N ALA A 332 -9.57 44.18 -5.57
CA ALA A 332 -8.93 43.21 -4.69
C ALA A 332 -9.23 41.75 -5.06
N VAL A 333 -8.64 40.85 -4.27
CA VAL A 333 -8.95 39.42 -4.37
C VAL A 333 -10.43 39.22 -4.02
N MET A 334 -11.12 38.43 -4.84
CA MET A 334 -12.47 37.94 -4.56
C MET A 334 -12.36 36.70 -3.68
N LEU A 335 -13.22 36.55 -2.68
CA LEU A 335 -13.23 35.46 -1.69
C LEU A 335 -14.64 34.88 -1.56
N ASP A 336 -14.73 33.54 -1.51
CA ASP A 336 -15.98 32.79 -1.33
C ASP A 336 -15.66 31.41 -0.70
N SER A 337 -16.68 30.71 -0.21
CA SER A 337 -16.63 29.28 0.12
C SER A 337 -15.58 28.93 1.16
N VAL A 338 -15.48 29.74 2.22
CA VAL A 338 -14.54 29.53 3.31
C VAL A 338 -15.04 28.38 4.16
N ARG A 339 -14.23 27.32 4.26
CA ARG A 339 -14.59 26.10 4.97
C ARG A 339 -13.40 25.60 5.79
N LEU A 340 -13.67 25.21 7.02
CA LEU A 340 -12.71 24.55 7.90
C LEU A 340 -13.24 23.16 8.27
N GLY A 341 -12.51 22.12 7.88
CA GLY A 341 -12.80 20.74 8.27
C GLY A 341 -11.72 20.17 9.18
N GLU A 342 -12.13 19.35 10.15
CA GLU A 342 -11.17 18.43 10.82
C GLU A 342 -10.68 17.42 9.77
N VAL A 343 -9.39 17.15 9.77
CA VAL A 343 -8.79 16.13 8.90
C VAL A 343 -8.00 15.16 9.76
N THR A 344 -8.11 13.88 9.43
CA THR A 344 -7.24 12.87 10.04
C THR A 344 -6.12 12.54 9.08
N PRO A 345 -4.84 12.62 9.51
CA PRO A 345 -3.74 12.12 8.71
C PRO A 345 -3.88 10.60 8.54
N ALA A 346 -4.22 10.17 7.34
CA ALA A 346 -4.16 8.80 6.88
C ALA A 346 -2.75 8.52 6.34
N THR A 347 -1.96 7.78 7.12
CA THR A 347 -0.66 7.31 6.62
C THR A 347 -0.89 6.10 5.73
N LEU A 348 -0.77 6.31 4.42
CA LEU A 348 -0.68 5.24 3.44
C LEU A 348 0.76 4.74 3.38
N TYR A 349 0.90 3.42 3.47
CA TYR A 349 2.19 2.76 3.38
C TYR A 349 2.40 2.23 1.96
N ALA A 350 3.65 2.27 1.47
CA ALA A 350 4.05 1.38 0.38
C ALA A 350 4.09 -0.04 0.94
N VAL A 351 3.26 -0.94 0.40
CA VAL A 351 3.12 -2.31 0.90
C VAL A 351 3.90 -3.28 0.02
N PHE A 352 4.78 -4.06 0.64
CA PHE A 352 5.46 -5.21 0.06
C PHE A 352 4.80 -6.48 0.58
N SER A 353 4.29 -7.30 -0.32
CA SER A 353 3.62 -8.57 0.00
C SER A 353 3.93 -9.60 -1.08
N GLU A 354 3.89 -10.88 -0.71
CA GLU A 354 3.90 -12.00 -1.65
C GLU A 354 2.53 -12.25 -2.30
N LEU A 355 1.48 -11.60 -1.79
CA LEU A 355 0.13 -11.70 -2.32
C LEU A 355 -0.03 -10.76 -3.54
N GLU A 356 -0.05 -11.35 -4.73
CA GLU A 356 -0.13 -10.63 -6.02
C GLU A 356 -1.41 -9.77 -6.18
N ASN A 357 -2.42 -9.96 -5.33
CA ASN A 357 -3.72 -9.31 -5.40
C ASN A 357 -3.92 -8.14 -4.42
N LEU A 358 -2.96 -7.83 -3.55
CA LEU A 358 -3.06 -6.72 -2.59
C LEU A 358 -2.47 -5.40 -3.09
N ALA A 359 -1.73 -5.43 -4.18
CA ALA A 359 -1.29 -4.21 -4.83
C ALA A 359 -2.46 -3.60 -5.62
N SER A 360 -2.88 -2.39 -5.27
CA SER A 360 -3.94 -1.64 -5.98
C SER A 360 -3.54 -1.23 -7.42
N GLY A 361 -2.28 -1.46 -7.80
CA GLY A 361 -1.78 -1.40 -9.18
C GLY A 361 -0.58 -2.31 -9.37
N SER A 362 -0.28 -2.70 -10.62
CA SER A 362 0.91 -3.49 -10.92
C SER A 362 2.17 -2.73 -10.47
N MET A 363 2.98 -3.31 -9.59
CA MET A 363 4.36 -2.89 -9.41
C MET A 363 5.10 -3.10 -10.72
N LYS A 364 5.22 -2.05 -11.54
CA LYS A 364 6.09 -2.08 -12.71
C LYS A 364 7.52 -1.91 -12.20
N PHE A 365 8.24 -3.01 -12.09
CA PHE A 365 9.69 -3.00 -11.91
C PHE A 365 10.32 -2.30 -13.12
N GLY A 366 10.64 -1.01 -12.99
CA GLY A 366 11.53 -0.34 -13.93
C GLY A 366 12.91 -1.02 -13.91
N TYR A 367 13.65 -0.93 -15.01
CA TYR A 367 15.05 -1.41 -15.02
C TYR A 367 15.87 -0.62 -13.99
N ALA A 368 16.73 -1.31 -13.25
CA ALA A 368 17.63 -0.66 -12.29
C ALA A 368 18.56 0.32 -13.05
N PRO A 369 18.79 1.55 -12.55
CA PRO A 369 19.56 2.58 -13.27
C PRO A 369 21.04 2.22 -13.49
N TYR A 370 21.54 1.15 -12.84
CA TYR A 370 22.91 0.63 -13.00
C TYR A 370 22.98 -0.83 -13.45
N ALA A 371 21.86 -1.45 -13.78
CA ALA A 371 21.94 -2.55 -14.72
C ALA A 371 22.49 -1.90 -15.99
N LYS A 372 23.73 -2.22 -16.37
CA LYS A 372 24.16 -1.96 -17.75
C LYS A 372 23.01 -2.43 -18.61
N GLU A 373 22.56 -1.59 -19.54
CA GLU A 373 21.88 -2.12 -20.71
C GLU A 373 22.83 -3.18 -21.27
N GLU A 374 22.59 -4.44 -20.91
CA GLU A 374 22.71 -5.47 -21.91
C GLU A 374 21.72 -4.98 -22.94
N GLU A 375 22.22 -4.31 -23.99
CA GLU A 375 21.48 -4.17 -25.23
C GLU A 375 20.79 -5.51 -25.41
N GLN A 376 19.45 -5.54 -25.35
CA GLN A 376 18.75 -6.69 -25.88
C GLN A 376 19.12 -6.69 -27.36
N VAL A 377 20.20 -7.40 -27.69
CA VAL A 377 20.82 -7.40 -29.02
C VAL A 377 19.83 -7.92 -30.07
N LEU A 378 18.74 -8.56 -29.61
CA LEU A 378 17.64 -9.00 -30.45
C LEU A 378 16.32 -9.00 -29.68
N PHE A 379 15.47 -8.01 -29.94
CA PHE A 379 14.04 -8.06 -29.63
C PHE A 379 13.28 -8.34 -30.93
N SER A 380 12.52 -9.43 -30.98
CA SER A 380 11.80 -9.87 -32.17
C SER A 380 10.35 -10.16 -31.83
N GLY A 381 9.49 -9.20 -32.18
CA GLY A 381 8.03 -9.28 -32.02
C GLY A 381 7.34 -9.78 -33.30
N PHE A 382 8.07 -9.94 -34.40
CA PHE A 382 7.53 -10.34 -35.71
C PHE A 382 6.47 -9.38 -36.27
N GLU A 383 6.42 -8.13 -35.79
CA GLU A 383 5.37 -7.15 -36.10
C GLU A 383 5.30 -6.78 -37.59
N ASP A 384 6.44 -6.87 -38.29
CA ASP A 384 6.56 -6.63 -39.74
C ASP A 384 6.62 -7.92 -40.57
N ALA A 385 6.51 -9.09 -39.93
CA ALA A 385 6.59 -10.37 -40.63
C ALA A 385 5.24 -10.79 -41.24
N PRO A 386 5.23 -11.40 -42.43
CA PRO A 386 4.01 -11.93 -43.01
C PRO A 386 3.44 -13.08 -42.16
N THR A 387 2.14 -13.04 -41.87
CA THR A 387 1.45 -14.10 -41.13
C THR A 387 1.35 -15.39 -41.95
N GLY A 388 1.60 -16.54 -41.34
CA GLY A 388 1.55 -17.84 -42.01
C GLY A 388 2.72 -18.75 -41.65
N LEU A 389 2.77 -19.92 -42.29
CA LEU A 389 3.89 -20.84 -42.16
C LEU A 389 5.13 -20.26 -42.83
N VAL A 390 6.26 -20.29 -42.11
CA VAL A 390 7.56 -19.83 -42.58
C VAL A 390 8.38 -21.02 -43.06
N LYS A 391 9.07 -20.88 -44.20
CA LYS A 391 9.81 -22.00 -44.78
C LYS A 391 11.16 -22.17 -44.10
N ILE A 392 11.67 -23.41 -44.10
CA ILE A 392 13.03 -23.70 -43.67
C ILE A 392 14.06 -22.87 -44.47
N ASN A 393 15.05 -22.34 -43.77
CA ASN A 393 16.08 -21.41 -44.25
C ASN A 393 15.60 -20.01 -44.64
N GLU A 394 14.32 -19.66 -44.41
CA GLU A 394 13.84 -18.29 -44.55
C GLU A 394 14.28 -17.45 -43.34
N ILE A 395 14.55 -16.17 -43.58
CA ILE A 395 14.87 -15.21 -42.53
C ILE A 395 13.62 -14.41 -42.21
N VAL A 396 13.16 -14.50 -40.96
CA VAL A 396 12.00 -13.76 -40.46
C VAL A 396 12.40 -13.00 -39.20
N ASP A 397 12.28 -11.68 -39.27
CA ASP A 397 12.63 -10.76 -38.17
C ASP A 397 14.04 -11.00 -37.60
N GLY A 398 15.00 -11.27 -38.50
CA GLY A 398 16.39 -11.58 -38.15
C GLY A 398 16.68 -13.04 -37.80
N TRP A 399 15.66 -13.89 -37.64
CA TRP A 399 15.81 -15.31 -37.31
C TRP A 399 15.83 -16.19 -38.55
N THR A 400 16.83 -17.07 -38.66
CA THR A 400 16.82 -18.15 -39.66
C THR A 400 15.96 -19.32 -39.15
N VAL A 401 14.93 -19.67 -39.92
CA VAL A 401 14.04 -20.79 -39.58
C VAL A 401 14.74 -22.12 -39.86
N THR A 402 14.99 -22.92 -38.81
CA THR A 402 15.73 -24.19 -38.92
C THR A 402 14.84 -25.44 -38.94
N ASN A 403 13.53 -25.30 -38.73
CA ASN A 403 12.55 -26.39 -38.80
C ASN A 403 11.32 -25.99 -39.64
N VAL A 404 10.51 -26.97 -40.06
CA VAL A 404 9.38 -26.74 -40.99
C VAL A 404 8.09 -26.22 -40.33
N ASN A 405 8.13 -25.98 -39.02
CA ASN A 405 6.94 -25.78 -38.19
C ASN A 405 6.96 -24.46 -37.41
N VAL A 406 7.52 -23.42 -38.03
CA VAL A 406 7.43 -22.05 -37.53
C VAL A 406 6.27 -21.35 -38.22
N ARG A 407 5.36 -20.77 -37.45
CA ARG A 407 4.23 -19.98 -37.97
C ARG A 407 4.17 -18.62 -37.30
N ILE A 408 4.07 -17.55 -38.08
CA ILE A 408 3.79 -16.21 -37.57
C ILE A 408 2.27 -16.02 -37.48
N ASN A 409 1.80 -15.64 -36.31
CA ASN A 409 0.40 -15.41 -36.00
C ASN A 409 0.19 -13.96 -35.61
N LYS A 410 -1.03 -13.45 -35.87
CA LYS A 410 -1.48 -12.14 -35.41
C LYS A 410 -2.60 -12.31 -34.40
N SER A 411 -2.46 -11.71 -33.22
CA SER A 411 -3.45 -11.70 -32.15
C SER A 411 -3.29 -10.45 -31.29
N SER A 412 -4.41 -9.81 -30.93
CA SER A 412 -4.42 -8.73 -29.93
C SER A 412 -4.07 -9.19 -28.52
N ARG A 413 -3.87 -10.49 -28.32
CA ARG A 413 -3.45 -11.11 -27.04
C ARG A 413 -1.95 -11.44 -27.01
N ALA A 414 -1.16 -10.97 -27.97
CA ALA A 414 0.29 -11.11 -27.95
C ALA A 414 0.90 -10.32 -26.77
N HIS A 415 1.99 -10.83 -26.20
CA HIS A 415 2.66 -10.19 -25.05
C HIS A 415 3.23 -8.80 -25.42
N SER A 416 3.68 -8.63 -26.66
CA SER A 416 4.14 -7.36 -27.23
C SER A 416 3.54 -7.19 -28.62
N GLY A 417 3.03 -6.00 -28.93
CA GLY A 417 2.45 -5.70 -30.24
C GLY A 417 1.22 -6.54 -30.57
N THR A 418 1.15 -7.07 -31.79
CA THR A 418 0.05 -7.92 -32.25
C THR A 418 0.49 -9.20 -32.95
N TYR A 419 1.79 -9.48 -33.03
CA TYR A 419 2.34 -10.66 -33.72
C TYR A 419 3.12 -11.56 -32.76
N TYR A 420 3.19 -12.86 -33.09
CA TYR A 420 4.00 -13.83 -32.36
C TYR A 420 4.28 -15.06 -33.23
N ALA A 421 5.42 -15.72 -33.01
CA ALA A 421 5.72 -17.00 -33.63
C ALA A 421 5.20 -18.16 -32.76
N THR A 422 4.60 -19.17 -33.39
CA THR A 422 4.36 -20.48 -32.77
C THR A 422 5.32 -21.49 -33.35
N LEU A 423 5.96 -22.26 -32.48
CA LEU A 423 6.79 -23.41 -32.82
C LEU A 423 6.01 -24.66 -32.45
N SER A 424 5.72 -25.54 -33.41
CA SER A 424 5.19 -26.87 -33.12
C SER A 424 6.24 -27.94 -33.41
N GLN A 425 6.37 -28.93 -32.53
CA GLN A 425 7.10 -30.14 -32.87
C GLN A 425 6.25 -31.00 -33.80
N ASP A 426 6.88 -31.68 -34.75
CA ASP A 426 6.25 -32.84 -35.37
C ASP A 426 6.06 -33.89 -34.27
N SER A 427 4.84 -34.41 -34.12
CA SER A 427 4.60 -35.61 -33.33
C SER A 427 5.44 -36.73 -33.95
N ALA A 428 6.46 -37.20 -33.23
CA ALA A 428 7.20 -38.41 -33.58
C ALA A 428 6.31 -39.65 -33.45
#